data_AF-A0A6J4XU51-F1
#
_entry.id   AF-A0A6J4XU51-F1
#
_cell.length_a   1.000
_cell.length_b   1.000
_cell.length_c   1.000
_cell.angle_alpha   90.00
_cell.angle_beta   90.00
_cell.angle_gamma   90.00
#
_symmetry.space_group_name_H-M   'P 1'
#
loop_
_entity.id
_entity.type
_entity.pdbx_description
1 polymer ?
#
loop_
_entity_poly.entity_id
_entity_poly.type
_entity_poly.pdbx_seq_one_letter_code
_entity_poly.pdbx_strand_id
1 'polypeptide(L)'
;MDRLHLRIELEEVFHPNGRIVAVHVPSRPIGRPIEYRGAYWMRSHGALVPMTPEMLQQIFAEAEPDFSAQICEKATIGDPRGNTKCCQPQGLSKRREANSVI
;
A
#
# COMPACT_ATOMS: atom_id res chain seq x y z
N MET A 1 -4.74 -22.31 9.53
CA MET A 1 -3.69 -21.63 8.74
C MET A 1 -4.31 -20.34 8.15
N ASP A 2 -4.98 -19.52 8.99
CA ASP A 2 -6.04 -18.62 8.49
C ASP A 2 -5.87 -17.14 8.85
N ARG A 3 -4.77 -16.76 9.51
CA ARG A 3 -4.68 -15.42 10.10
C ARG A 3 -4.29 -14.33 9.12
N LEU A 4 -3.67 -14.69 8.00
CA LEU A 4 -3.11 -13.73 7.04
C LEU A 4 -3.93 -13.64 5.75
N HIS A 5 -4.93 -14.51 5.54
CA HIS A 5 -5.69 -14.64 4.28
C HIS A 5 -4.81 -14.69 3.01
N LEU A 6 -3.56 -15.13 3.15
CA LEU A 6 -2.63 -15.36 2.05
C LEU A 6 -2.59 -16.86 1.77
N ARG A 7 -2.66 -17.21 0.48
CA ARG A 7 -2.46 -18.58 0.03
C ARG A 7 -0.96 -18.89 0.06
N ILE A 8 -0.52 -19.54 1.13
CA ILE A 8 0.87 -20.00 1.28
C ILE A 8 0.96 -21.42 0.74
N GLU A 9 1.86 -21.65 -0.20
CA GLU A 9 2.12 -22.98 -0.76
C GLU A 9 3.43 -23.53 -0.17
N LEU A 10 3.41 -24.81 0.18
CA LEU A 10 4.54 -25.51 0.81
C LEU A 10 4.99 -26.60 -0.16
N GLU A 11 6.27 -26.61 -0.48
CA GLU A 11 6.88 -27.60 -1.37
C GLU A 11 8.02 -28.29 -0.63
N GLU A 12 8.01 -29.62 -0.64
CA GLU A 12 9.07 -30.42 -0.04
C GLU A 12 10.10 -30.81 -1.11
N VAL A 13 11.33 -30.35 -0.92
CA VAL A 13 12.44 -30.66 -1.82
C VAL A 13 13.36 -31.65 -1.11
N PHE A 14 13.45 -32.86 -1.67
CA PHE A 14 14.37 -33.89 -1.20
C PHE A 14 15.77 -33.61 -1.75
N HIS A 15 16.68 -33.18 -0.88
CA HIS A 15 18.07 -32.96 -1.24
C HIS A 15 18.95 -34.11 -0.69
N PRO A 16 20.06 -34.48 -1.33
CA PRO A 16 20.90 -35.61 -0.90
C PRO A 16 21.40 -35.51 0.55
N ASN A 17 21.55 -34.28 1.05
CA ASN A 17 22.05 -33.99 2.39
C ASN A 17 20.95 -33.65 3.41
N GLY A 18 19.66 -33.72 3.02
CA GLY A 18 18.55 -33.44 3.94
C GLY A 18 17.23 -33.02 3.28
N ARG A 19 16.17 -32.96 4.08
CA ARG A 19 14.85 -32.49 3.66
C ARG A 19 14.79 -30.96 3.75
N ILE A 20 14.46 -30.31 2.64
CA ILE A 20 14.23 -28.87 2.57
C ILE A 20 12.74 -28.64 2.40
N VAL A 21 12.18 -27.67 3.13
CA VAL A 21 10.81 -27.20 2.94
C VAL A 21 10.87 -25.80 2.35
N ALA A 22 10.48 -25.67 1.09
CA ALA A 22 10.31 -24.38 0.43
C ALA A 22 8.92 -23.83 0.76
N VAL A 23 8.88 -22.56 1.19
CA VAL A 23 7.65 -21.85 1.51
C VAL A 23 7.46 -20.75 0.48
N HIS A 24 6.45 -20.92 -0.37
CA HIS A 24 6.06 -19.93 -1.36
C HIS A 24 5.07 -18.96 -0.72
N VAL A 25 5.51 -17.71 -0.51
CA VAL A 25 4.70 -16.64 0.09
C VAL A 25 4.33 -15.62 -0.99
N PRO A 26 3.04 -15.44 -1.31
CA PRO A 26 2.64 -14.45 -2.30
C PRO A 26 2.84 -13.02 -1.77
N SER A 27 3.00 -12.08 -2.70
CA SER A 27 3.08 -10.65 -2.38
C SER A 27 1.79 -10.12 -1.75
N ARG A 28 1.91 -9.04 -0.98
CA ARG A 28 0.75 -8.32 -0.42
C ARG A 28 -0.18 -7.81 -1.54
N PRO A 29 -1.50 -7.77 -1.32
CA PRO A 29 -2.40 -7.04 -2.19
C PRO A 29 -2.08 -5.53 -2.18
N ILE A 30 -2.26 -4.88 -3.33
CA ILE A 30 -1.98 -3.44 -3.54
C ILE A 30 -2.80 -2.61 -2.55
N GLY A 31 -2.17 -1.58 -1.95
CA GLY A 31 -2.88 -0.68 -1.04
C GLY A 31 -3.12 -1.21 0.36
N ARG A 32 -2.78 -2.48 0.64
CA ARG A 32 -3.14 -3.14 1.90
C ARG A 32 -1.90 -3.68 2.62
N PRO A 33 -1.46 -3.04 3.71
CA PRO A 33 -0.40 -3.59 4.53
C PRO A 33 -0.89 -4.83 5.30
N ILE A 34 0.02 -5.77 5.54
CA ILE A 34 -0.28 -7.00 6.26
C ILE A 34 -0.04 -6.78 7.74
N GLU A 35 -1.10 -6.88 8.54
CA GLU A 35 -1.00 -6.86 9.99
C GLU A 35 -0.80 -8.26 10.56
N TYR A 36 -0.01 -8.35 11.63
CA TYR A 36 0.11 -9.56 12.42
C TYR A 36 0.18 -9.20 13.91
N ARG A 37 -0.80 -9.69 14.68
CA ARG A 37 -0.96 -9.44 16.12
C ARG A 37 -1.01 -7.94 16.49
N GLY A 38 -1.69 -7.14 15.68
CA GLY A 38 -1.89 -5.70 15.93
C GLY A 38 -0.70 -4.82 15.56
N ALA A 39 0.34 -5.37 14.93
CA ALA A 39 1.45 -4.60 14.37
C ALA A 39 1.64 -4.92 12.89
N TYR A 40 2.02 -3.89 12.11
CA TYR A 40 2.48 -4.05 10.74
C TYR A 40 3.97 -4.36 10.76
N TRP A 41 4.39 -5.39 10.03
CA TRP A 41 5.77 -5.85 10.05
C TRP A 41 6.44 -5.62 8.71
N MET A 42 7.71 -5.24 8.74
CA MET A 42 8.57 -5.17 7.57
C MET A 42 9.88 -5.90 7.83
N ARG A 43 10.53 -6.32 6.75
CA ARG A 43 11.88 -6.87 6.81
C ARG A 43 12.88 -5.73 6.68
N SER A 44 13.79 -5.62 7.64
CA SER A 44 14.87 -4.62 7.62
C SER A 44 16.13 -5.23 8.22
N HIS A 45 17.26 -5.11 7.53
CA HIS A 45 18.57 -5.57 8.01
C HIS A 45 18.61 -7.03 8.51
N GLY A 46 17.83 -7.92 7.87
CA GLY A 46 17.76 -9.33 8.26
C GLY A 46 16.84 -9.64 9.46
N ALA A 47 16.23 -8.62 10.08
CA ALA A 47 15.28 -8.77 11.16
C ALA A 47 13.84 -8.41 10.74
N LEU A 48 12.87 -8.87 11.53
CA LEU A 48 11.48 -8.46 11.44
C LEU A 48 11.26 -7.29 12.40
N VAL A 49 10.97 -6.11 11.85
CA VAL A 49 10.79 -4.87 12.61
C VAL A 49 9.37 -4.32 12.39
N PRO A 50 8.80 -3.58 13.36
CA PRO A 50 7.57 -2.87 13.11
C PRO A 50 7.76 -1.90 11.93
N MET A 51 6.76 -1.83 11.08
CA MET A 51 6.74 -0.97 9.90
C MET A 51 6.64 0.50 10.33
N THR A 52 7.36 1.38 9.64
CA THR A 52 7.31 2.82 9.92
C THR A 52 6.04 3.44 9.33
N PRO A 53 5.52 4.55 9.91
CA PRO A 53 4.34 5.22 9.39
C PRO A 53 4.51 5.72 7.96
N GLU A 54 5.73 6.10 7.54
CA GLU A 54 6.04 6.52 6.17
C GLU A 54 5.84 5.37 5.18
N MET A 55 6.29 4.17 5.54
CA MET A 55 6.10 2.98 4.71
C MET A 55 4.62 2.61 4.59
N LEU A 56 3.84 2.78 5.66
CA LEU A 56 2.39 2.58 5.61
C LEU A 56 1.73 3.58 4.65
N GLN A 57 2.09 4.86 4.71
CA GLN A 57 1.59 5.88 3.78
C GLN A 57 1.93 5.54 2.32
N GLN A 58 3.16 5.08 2.06
CA GLN A 58 3.54 4.62 0.73
C GLN A 58 2.68 3.47 0.23
N ILE A 59 2.42 2.47 1.09
CA ILE A 59 1.57 1.34 0.73
C ILE A 59 0.14 1.81 0.41
N PHE A 60 -0.44 2.69 1.22
CA PHE A 60 -1.79 3.21 0.95
C PHE A 60 -1.85 4.03 -0.35
N ALA A 61 -0.79 4.78 -0.66
CA ALA A 61 -0.67 5.53 -1.90
C ALA A 61 -0.61 4.61 -3.15
N GLU A 62 -0.23 3.33 -3.02
CA GLU A 62 -0.26 2.38 -4.15
C GLU A 62 -1.68 2.12 -4.66
N ALA A 63 -2.70 2.22 -3.80
CA ALA A 63 -4.10 2.09 -4.20
C ALA A 63 -4.73 3.43 -4.61
N GLU A 64 -4.01 4.55 -4.48
CA GLU A 64 -4.52 5.79 -5.03
C GLU A 64 -4.53 5.69 -6.56
N PRO A 65 -5.65 6.08 -7.19
CA PRO A 65 -5.77 6.01 -8.62
C PRO A 65 -4.77 7.00 -9.25
N ASP A 66 -4.09 6.56 -10.30
CA ASP A 66 -3.18 7.44 -11.03
C ASP A 66 -3.95 8.59 -11.67
N PHE A 67 -3.89 9.76 -11.03
CA PHE A 67 -4.57 10.98 -11.47
C PHE A 67 -4.06 11.49 -12.82
N SER A 68 -2.87 11.06 -13.25
CA SER A 68 -2.32 11.43 -14.56
C SER A 68 -2.98 10.67 -15.73
N ALA A 69 -3.53 9.48 -15.46
CA ALA A 69 -4.17 8.63 -16.46
C ALA A 69 -5.71 8.72 -16.46
N GLN A 70 -6.30 9.56 -15.60
CA GLN A 70 -7.75 9.71 -15.53
C GLN A 70 -8.30 10.55 -16.70
N ILE A 71 -9.31 10.02 -17.37
CA ILE A 71 -10.05 10.74 -18.41
C ILE A 71 -10.82 11.88 -17.74
N CYS A 72 -10.40 13.10 -18.04
CA CYS A 72 -11.12 14.30 -17.64
C CYS A 72 -12.31 14.47 -18.57
N GLU A 73 -13.52 14.08 -18.14
CA GLU A 73 -14.76 14.17 -18.95
C GLU A 73 -15.06 15.60 -19.47
N LYS A 74 -14.44 16.62 -18.88
CA LYS A 74 -14.63 18.04 -19.24
C LYS A 74 -13.58 18.57 -20.23
N ALA A 75 -12.59 17.76 -20.63
CA ALA A 75 -11.56 18.18 -21.58
C ALA A 75 -12.11 18.17 -23.01
N THR A 76 -12.14 19.34 -23.67
CA THR A 76 -12.54 19.50 -25.08
C THR A 76 -11.32 19.85 -25.94
N ILE A 77 -11.29 19.44 -27.21
CA ILE A 77 -10.16 19.63 -28.14
C ILE A 77 -9.75 21.11 -28.36
N GLY A 78 -10.59 22.05 -27.96
CA GLY A 78 -10.34 23.50 -28.03
C GLY A 78 -9.68 24.11 -26.78
N ASP A 79 -9.31 23.33 -25.77
CA ASP A 79 -8.65 23.82 -24.56
C ASP A 79 -7.15 23.45 -24.49
N PRO A 80 -6.26 24.23 -25.12
CA PRO A 80 -4.81 24.06 -24.98
C PRO A 80 -4.25 24.67 -23.67
N ARG A 81 -5.07 25.34 -22.85
CA ARG A 81 -4.67 25.92 -21.57
C ARG A 81 -5.64 25.46 -20.48
N GLY A 82 -5.54 24.17 -20.18
CA GLY A 82 -6.35 23.44 -19.19
C GLY A 82 -6.69 24.29 -17.98
N ASN A 83 -7.91 24.84 -17.96
CA ASN A 83 -8.43 25.62 -16.82
C ASN A 83 -8.91 24.68 -15.69
N THR A 84 -8.01 23.82 -15.27
CA THR A 84 -7.54 23.69 -13.88
C THR A 84 -8.55 23.30 -12.81
N LYS A 85 -9.44 22.31 -13.03
CA LYS A 85 -10.09 21.58 -11.91
C LYS A 85 -10.34 20.08 -12.13
N CYS A 86 -9.80 19.45 -13.16
CA CYS A 86 -10.14 18.05 -13.44
C CYS A 86 -9.32 17.01 -12.64
N CYS A 87 -8.12 17.33 -12.15
CA CYS A 87 -7.25 16.38 -11.43
C CYS A 87 -6.91 16.82 -10.01
N GLN A 88 -7.82 17.52 -9.30
CA GLN A 88 -7.54 17.88 -7.90
C GLN A 88 -7.81 16.68 -6.98
N PRO A 89 -6.84 16.25 -6.15
CA PRO A 89 -7.12 15.32 -5.07
C PRO A 89 -8.06 16.01 -4.08
N GLN A 90 -9.32 15.58 -4.01
CA GLN A 90 -10.23 16.04 -2.95
C GLN A 90 -9.82 15.37 -1.64
N GLY A 91 -8.78 15.89 -0.98
CA GLY A 91 -8.20 15.29 0.21
C GLY A 91 -7.45 16.21 1.18
N LEU A 92 -7.38 17.52 0.96
CA LEU A 92 -6.89 18.47 1.99
C LEU A 92 -7.95 19.50 2.36
N SER A 93 -8.96 19.08 3.14
CA SER A 93 -9.81 20.04 3.85
C SER A 93 -9.33 20.24 5.30
N LYS A 94 -8.48 21.27 5.42
CA LYS A 94 -8.37 22.21 6.55
C LYS A 94 -7.70 21.70 7.84
N ARG A 95 -6.43 22.11 8.01
CA ARG A 95 -6.02 22.75 9.27
C ARG A 95 -7.08 23.80 9.61
N ARG A 96 -7.86 23.56 10.67
CA ARG A 96 -8.43 24.64 11.46
C ARG A 96 -7.64 24.67 12.75
N GLU A 97 -6.79 25.68 12.88
CA GLU A 97 -6.54 26.28 14.19
C GLU A 97 -7.89 26.49 14.87
N ALA A 98 -8.11 25.79 15.98
CA ALA A 98 -9.06 26.20 16.99
C ALA A 98 -8.25 26.29 18.28
N ASN A 99 -7.91 27.54 18.62
CA ASN A 99 -7.51 27.99 19.93
C ASN A 99 -8.36 27.36 21.04
N SER A 100 -7.70 27.11 22.18
CA SER A 100 -8.16 27.36 23.56
C SER A 100 -9.67 27.45 23.81
N VAL A 101 -10.21 26.59 24.69
CA VAL A 101 -11.02 26.96 25.87
C VAL A 101 -11.18 25.70 26.77
N ILE A 102 -10.66 25.84 28.01
CA ILE A 102 -10.83 25.05 29.26
C ILE A 102 -10.28 23.63 29.31
#